data_AF-A0A2D5ZN20-F1
#
_entry.id   AF-A0A2D5ZN20-F1
#
_cell.length_a   1.000
_cell.length_b   1.000
_cell.length_c   1.000
_cell.angle_alpha   90.00
_cell.angle_beta   90.00
_cell.angle_gamma   90.00
#
_symmetry.space_group_name_H-M   'P 1'
#
loop_
_entity.id
_entity.type
_entity.pdbx_description
1 polymer ?
#
loop_
_entity_poly.entity_id
_entity_poly.type
_entity_poly.pdbx_seq_one_letter_code
_entity_poly.pdbx_strand_id
1 'polypeptide(L)'
;VESATQDHIRVTLIPGLNPQIAIPRNQLIRFGPVLEPTSIAFKIETLVSSTVPIVPFIEADRFSDVAILTSISVIPDSLELIGPRSSLDTIRSIKTALIHPEVRGLQISFPSEAGHNQSVSISPEKRNLSVEIDAPLDLSRLDHHTRCDRDQVKVRLVLSPSVEKTFSSLPVRFLNRPPGLEVGVDSKELTVTLAGPAEIIESVSDSDLAPFVDLRPFRGGGVYTATAEIPLIERVSIRGAQPRTFKITLTPRGRDSESNADTPVPLAPKTEP
;
A
#
# COMPACT_ATOMS: atom_id res chain seq x y z
N VAL A 1 -16.34 70.97 -19.90
CA VAL A 1 -16.64 71.10 -18.47
C VAL A 1 -15.44 70.54 -17.73
N GLU A 2 -14.48 71.42 -17.44
CA GLU A 2 -13.23 71.09 -16.74
C GLU A 2 -13.54 70.74 -15.28
N SER A 3 -13.05 69.58 -14.84
CA SER A 3 -13.03 69.19 -13.43
C SER A 3 -11.88 69.91 -12.75
N ALA A 4 -12.19 70.92 -11.95
CA ALA A 4 -11.21 71.60 -11.11
C ALA A 4 -10.54 70.60 -10.15
N THR A 5 -9.23 70.40 -10.30
CA THR A 5 -8.38 69.74 -9.32
C THR A 5 -8.40 70.56 -8.03
N GLN A 6 -9.09 70.05 -7.03
CA GLN A 6 -9.16 70.68 -5.71
C GLN A 6 -7.87 70.29 -4.96
N ASP A 7 -6.92 71.22 -4.88
CA ASP A 7 -5.68 71.03 -4.12
C ASP A 7 -6.02 70.85 -2.63
N HIS A 8 -5.83 69.63 -2.14
CA HIS A 8 -5.96 69.33 -0.71
C HIS A 8 -4.62 69.57 -0.02
N ILE A 9 -4.54 70.62 0.80
CA ILE A 9 -3.38 70.85 1.66
C ILE A 9 -3.44 69.85 2.83
N ARG A 10 -2.49 68.92 2.88
CA ARG A 10 -2.33 67.98 4.00
C ARG A 10 -1.42 68.61 5.05
N VAL A 11 -2.00 68.97 6.20
CA VAL A 11 -1.23 69.47 7.35
C VAL A 11 -1.14 68.35 8.39
N THR A 12 0.08 67.86 8.64
CA THR A 12 0.35 66.88 9.69
C THR A 12 0.75 67.62 10.95
N LEU A 13 -0.05 67.52 12.00
CA LEU A 13 0.29 68.06 13.32
C LEU A 13 1.07 67.01 14.11
N ILE A 14 2.28 67.37 14.55
CA ILE A 14 3.11 66.51 15.41
C ILE A 14 2.74 66.82 16.87
N PRO A 15 2.36 65.81 17.67
CA PRO A 15 2.01 66.03 19.09
C PRO A 15 3.18 66.67 19.86
N GLY A 16 2.88 67.72 20.64
CA GLY A 16 3.86 68.42 21.49
C GLY A 16 4.44 69.72 20.91
N LEU A 17 4.22 69.99 19.62
CA LEU A 17 4.40 71.33 19.05
C LEU A 17 3.07 72.07 19.16
N ASN A 18 3.08 73.33 19.61
CA ASN A 18 1.89 74.19 19.66
C ASN A 18 1.93 75.20 18.49
N PRO A 19 1.76 74.77 17.22
CA PRO A 19 1.73 75.72 16.13
C PRO A 19 0.42 76.49 16.18
N GLN A 20 0.50 77.82 16.26
CA GLN A 20 -0.64 78.69 16.02
C GLN A 20 -0.92 78.71 14.51
N ILE A 21 -1.76 77.79 14.05
CA ILE A 21 -2.18 77.75 12.64
C ILE A 21 -3.40 78.65 12.48
N ALA A 22 -3.22 79.75 11.75
CA ALA A 22 -4.32 80.63 11.37
C ALA A 22 -5.10 80.02 10.20
N ILE A 23 -6.34 79.62 10.45
CA ILE A 23 -7.25 79.09 9.43
C ILE A 23 -8.05 80.25 8.82
N PRO A 24 -8.05 80.45 7.50
CA PRO A 24 -8.84 81.50 6.87
C PRO A 24 -10.35 81.22 7.02
N ARG A 25 -11.13 82.25 7.33
CA ARG A 25 -12.52 82.16 7.85
C ARG A 25 -13.56 81.48 6.94
N ASN A 26 -13.21 81.07 5.72
CA ASN A 26 -14.15 80.60 4.72
C ASN A 26 -13.84 79.19 4.15
N GLN A 27 -12.99 78.39 4.79
CA GLN A 27 -12.75 76.99 4.38
C GLN A 27 -13.55 75.99 5.22
N LEU A 28 -14.26 75.09 4.55
CA LEU A 28 -14.97 73.97 5.17
C LEU A 28 -13.98 72.87 5.52
N ILE A 29 -13.50 72.84 6.77
CA ILE A 29 -12.62 71.77 7.25
C ILE A 29 -13.48 70.56 7.65
N ARG A 30 -13.24 69.42 7.00
CA ARG A 30 -13.79 68.13 7.42
C ARG A 30 -12.70 67.35 8.13
N PHE A 31 -12.85 67.14 9.43
CA PHE A 31 -12.01 66.21 10.17
C PHE A 31 -12.53 64.79 9.88
N GLY A 32 -11.73 64.01 9.15
CA GLY A 32 -11.97 62.57 9.05
C GLY A 32 -11.65 61.90 10.41
N PRO A 33 -12.30 60.78 10.75
CA PRO A 33 -11.94 60.03 11.95
C PRO A 33 -10.50 59.56 11.81
N VAL A 34 -9.64 59.99 12.74
CA VAL A 34 -8.29 59.43 12.87
C VAL A 34 -8.46 58.05 13.47
N LEU A 35 -8.31 57.01 12.66
CA LEU A 35 -8.26 55.62 13.12
C LEU A 35 -6.88 55.39 13.77
N GLU A 36 -6.68 55.90 14.98
CA GLU A 36 -5.54 55.52 15.81
C GLU A 36 -5.94 54.29 16.64
N PRO A 37 -5.38 53.10 16.37
CA PRO A 37 -5.56 52.02 17.32
C PRO A 37 -4.93 52.44 18.65
N THR A 38 -5.70 52.40 19.74
CA THR A 38 -5.21 52.73 21.08
C THR A 38 -4.23 51.69 21.62
N SER A 39 -4.11 50.54 20.98
CA SER A 39 -3.14 49.48 21.32
C SER A 39 -2.87 48.58 20.12
N ILE A 40 -1.60 48.20 19.95
CA ILE A 40 -1.18 47.18 18.99
C ILE A 40 -0.49 46.07 19.79
N ALA A 41 -0.99 44.85 19.68
CA ALA A 41 -0.37 43.68 20.31
C ALA A 41 0.49 42.95 19.29
N PHE A 42 1.77 42.76 19.60
CA PHE A 42 2.67 41.92 18.82
C PHE A 42 3.02 40.68 19.62
N LYS A 43 3.00 39.52 18.96
CA LYS A 43 3.56 38.28 19.49
C LYS A 43 4.93 38.10 18.86
N ILE A 44 5.98 38.17 19.66
CA ILE A 44 7.35 37.90 19.22
C ILE A 44 7.64 36.44 19.54
N GLU A 45 8.07 35.68 18.54
CA GLU A 45 8.49 34.29 18.71
C GLU A 45 9.98 34.15 18.40
N THR A 46 10.65 33.25 19.12
CA THR A 46 12.05 32.90 18.85
C THR A 46 12.11 31.89 17.72
N LEU A 47 13.10 32.07 16.84
CA LEU A 47 13.45 31.03 15.88
C LEU A 47 14.13 29.87 16.62
N VAL A 48 13.67 28.67 16.35
CA VAL A 48 14.23 27.42 16.89
C VAL A 48 14.62 26.51 15.73
N SER A 49 15.57 25.59 15.99
CA SER A 49 15.91 24.52 15.06
C SER A 49 15.19 23.24 15.47
N SER A 50 14.64 22.51 14.49
CA SER A 50 14.00 21.21 14.70
C SER A 50 14.35 20.25 13.58
N THR A 51 14.70 19.01 13.94
CA THR A 51 14.94 17.93 12.99
C THR A 51 13.63 17.19 12.71
N VAL A 52 13.25 17.09 11.43
CA VAL A 52 12.03 16.38 10.99
C VAL A 52 12.39 15.24 10.03
N PRO A 53 11.69 14.09 10.11
CA PRO A 53 11.94 12.97 9.21
C PRO A 53 11.43 13.25 7.79
N ILE A 54 12.08 12.64 6.81
CA ILE A 54 11.71 12.70 5.40
C ILE A 54 11.02 11.40 5.01
N VAL A 55 9.83 11.53 4.41
CA VAL A 55 9.01 10.40 3.97
C VAL A 55 8.97 10.40 2.44
N PRO A 56 9.54 9.38 1.77
CA PRO A 56 9.50 9.31 0.32
C PRO A 56 8.07 9.06 -0.16
N PHE A 57 7.67 9.73 -1.24
CA PHE A 57 6.37 9.55 -1.86
C PHE A 57 6.51 8.81 -3.21
N ILE A 58 6.19 7.52 -3.21
CA ILE A 58 6.40 6.62 -4.35
C ILE A 58 5.10 5.89 -4.70
N GLU A 59 4.83 5.74 -6.01
CA GLU A 59 3.79 4.85 -6.56
C GLU A 59 4.33 3.42 -6.66
N ALA A 60 3.89 2.52 -5.76
CA ALA A 60 4.41 1.17 -5.64
C ALA A 60 3.82 0.16 -6.66
N ASP A 61 2.70 0.49 -7.29
CA ASP A 61 2.01 -0.34 -8.28
C ASP A 61 2.81 -0.51 -9.58
N ARG A 62 3.71 0.44 -9.89
CA ARG A 62 4.54 0.49 -11.09
C ARG A 62 5.62 -0.59 -11.21
N PHE A 63 5.91 -1.34 -10.16
CA PHE A 63 6.92 -2.40 -10.19
C PHE A 63 6.36 -3.81 -10.46
N SER A 64 5.07 -4.01 -10.20
CA SER A 64 4.45 -5.29 -9.82
C SER A 64 4.49 -6.47 -10.81
N ASP A 65 4.91 -6.25 -12.04
CA ASP A 65 5.04 -7.28 -13.08
C ASP A 65 6.48 -7.77 -13.24
N VAL A 66 7.48 -6.91 -13.06
CA VAL A 66 8.90 -7.21 -13.34
C VAL A 66 9.74 -7.29 -12.06
N ALA A 67 9.41 -6.51 -11.03
CA ALA A 67 10.18 -6.41 -9.82
C ALA A 67 9.32 -6.11 -8.58
N ILE A 68 9.85 -6.40 -7.41
CA ILE A 68 9.19 -6.12 -6.14
C ILE A 68 10.07 -5.17 -5.36
N LEU A 69 9.50 -4.06 -4.91
CA LEU A 69 10.16 -3.12 -4.03
C LEU A 69 10.39 -3.78 -2.67
N THR A 70 11.65 -3.91 -2.28
CA THR A 70 12.05 -4.59 -1.06
C THR A 70 12.47 -3.62 0.03
N SER A 71 13.09 -2.52 -0.34
CA SER A 71 13.50 -1.48 0.60
C SER A 71 13.48 -0.11 -0.06
N ILE A 72 13.15 0.89 0.75
CA ILE A 72 13.27 2.31 0.42
C ILE A 72 14.09 2.95 1.53
N SER A 73 15.09 3.74 1.16
CA SER A 73 15.85 4.55 2.09
C SER A 73 16.04 5.96 1.54
N VAL A 74 16.10 6.95 2.43
CA VAL A 74 16.30 8.35 2.08
C VAL A 74 17.60 8.82 2.73
N ILE A 75 18.43 9.53 1.96
CA ILE A 75 19.73 10.01 2.39
C ILE A 75 19.79 11.52 2.10
N PRO A 76 19.86 12.37 3.13
CA PRO A 76 19.64 12.05 4.55
C PRO A 76 18.17 11.70 4.85
N ASP A 77 17.92 10.95 5.93
CA ASP A 77 16.57 10.51 6.34
C ASP A 77 15.78 11.57 7.09
N SER A 78 16.42 12.68 7.40
CA SER A 78 15.92 13.76 8.22
C SER A 78 16.50 15.10 7.79
N LEU A 79 15.78 16.16 8.16
CA LEU A 79 16.01 17.51 7.71
C LEU A 79 15.99 18.48 8.88
N GLU A 80 16.94 19.41 8.92
CA GLU A 80 16.94 20.49 9.89
C GLU A 80 16.11 21.66 9.36
N LEU A 81 15.10 22.05 10.13
CA LEU A 81 14.25 23.21 9.85
C LEU A 81 14.51 24.30 10.88
N ILE A 82 14.56 25.55 10.41
CA ILE A 82 14.71 26.73 11.27
C ILE A 82 13.51 27.64 11.05
N GLY A 83 12.75 27.92 12.11
CA GLY A 83 11.52 28.71 11.99
C GLY A 83 10.90 29.06 13.34
N PRO A 84 9.77 29.80 13.36
CA PRO A 84 8.99 30.03 14.57
C PRO A 84 8.56 28.71 15.19
N ARG A 85 8.62 28.62 16.52
CA ARG A 85 8.25 27.39 17.24
C ARG A 85 6.82 26.94 16.90
N SER A 86 5.88 27.88 16.82
CA SER A 86 4.49 27.59 16.48
C SER A 86 4.34 26.95 15.09
N SER A 87 5.19 27.30 14.14
CA SER A 87 5.22 26.73 12.80
C SER A 87 5.86 25.34 12.79
N LEU A 88 7.04 25.18 13.42
CA LEU A 88 7.75 23.91 13.43
C LEU A 88 6.99 22.81 14.17
N ASP A 89 6.30 23.13 15.27
CA ASP A 89 5.50 22.16 16.05
C ASP A 89 4.37 21.51 15.21
N THR A 90 3.97 22.12 14.09
CA THR A 90 2.98 21.55 13.16
C THR A 90 3.56 20.59 12.14
N ILE A 91 4.88 20.64 11.91
CA ILE A 91 5.56 19.88 10.86
C ILE A 91 6.09 18.57 11.44
N ARG A 92 5.36 17.48 11.22
CA ARG A 92 5.76 16.15 11.70
C ARG A 92 6.73 15.42 10.78
N SER A 93 6.69 15.74 9.50
CA SER A 93 7.47 15.08 8.45
C SER A 93 7.42 15.90 7.17
N ILE A 94 8.45 15.81 6.36
CA ILE A 94 8.47 16.37 5.00
C ILE A 94 8.37 15.23 4.00
N LYS A 95 7.50 15.37 3.00
CA LYS A 95 7.40 14.39 1.92
C LYS A 95 8.32 14.77 0.77
N THR A 96 8.77 13.80 -0.01
CA THR A 96 9.29 14.11 -1.35
C THR A 96 8.15 14.45 -2.29
N ALA A 97 8.45 15.12 -3.39
CA ALA A 97 7.60 15.11 -4.58
C ALA A 97 7.37 13.67 -5.03
N LEU A 98 6.28 13.46 -5.79
CA LEU A 98 5.94 12.14 -6.31
C LEU A 98 7.06 11.61 -7.20
N ILE A 99 7.63 10.48 -6.79
CA ILE A 99 8.69 9.81 -7.52
C ILE A 99 8.03 8.82 -8.46
N HIS A 100 8.24 9.03 -9.77
CA HIS A 100 7.95 8.05 -10.80
C HIS A 100 9.27 7.37 -11.18
N PRO A 101 9.60 6.23 -10.56
CA PRO A 101 10.77 5.47 -10.97
C PRO A 101 10.48 4.90 -12.37
N GLU A 102 10.98 5.57 -13.40
CA GLU A 102 11.01 4.99 -14.74
C GLU A 102 12.00 3.82 -14.70
N VAL A 103 11.47 2.60 -14.60
CA VAL A 103 12.27 1.39 -14.83
C VAL A 103 12.47 1.20 -16.34
N ARG A 104 12.93 2.25 -17.04
CA ARG A 104 13.33 2.15 -18.45
C ARG A 104 14.70 1.50 -18.51
N GLY A 105 14.72 0.20 -18.83
CA GLY A 105 15.97 -0.55 -19.07
C GLY A 105 16.01 -1.94 -18.43
N LEU A 106 15.08 -2.31 -17.55
CA LEU A 106 14.91 -3.71 -17.15
C LEU A 106 14.08 -4.45 -18.22
N GLN A 107 14.70 -4.73 -19.36
CA GLN A 107 14.27 -5.89 -20.12
C GLN A 107 14.77 -7.13 -19.39
N ILE A 108 13.95 -7.66 -18.47
CA ILE A 108 14.16 -9.01 -17.97
C ILE A 108 13.74 -9.94 -19.10
N SER A 109 14.70 -10.28 -19.95
CA SER A 109 14.52 -11.32 -20.94
C SER A 109 14.45 -12.65 -20.21
N PHE A 110 13.24 -13.19 -20.08
CA PHE A 110 13.07 -14.60 -19.78
C PHE A 110 13.74 -15.39 -20.92
N PRO A 111 14.49 -16.48 -20.64
CA PRO A 111 14.93 -17.36 -21.70
C PRO A 111 13.70 -17.98 -22.38
N SER A 112 13.24 -17.33 -23.44
CA SER A 112 12.33 -17.90 -24.42
C SER A 112 13.18 -18.65 -25.44
N GLU A 113 12.84 -19.92 -25.68
CA GLU A 113 13.41 -20.74 -26.75
C GLU A 113 13.01 -20.20 -28.14
N ALA A 114 13.49 -19.02 -28.52
CA ALA A 114 13.55 -18.54 -29.91
C ALA A 114 14.21 -17.16 -29.90
N GLY A 115 15.45 -17.09 -30.38
CA GLY A 115 16.20 -15.85 -30.45
C GLY A 115 15.54 -14.80 -31.34
N HIS A 116 15.75 -13.53 -31.02
CA HIS A 116 16.17 -12.43 -31.89
C HIS A 116 16.57 -11.24 -30.98
N ASN A 117 17.64 -10.55 -31.37
CA ASN A 117 18.49 -9.74 -30.49
C ASN A 117 17.97 -8.32 -30.18
N GLN A 118 18.12 -7.90 -28.92
CA GLN A 118 18.66 -6.58 -28.53
C GLN A 118 19.24 -6.72 -27.11
N SER A 119 20.53 -6.47 -26.96
CA SER A 119 21.32 -6.85 -25.78
C SER A 119 21.66 -5.66 -24.89
N VAL A 120 21.03 -5.58 -23.72
CA VAL A 120 21.74 -5.27 -22.47
C VAL A 120 21.94 -6.61 -21.78
N SER A 121 23.19 -7.10 -21.75
CA SER A 121 23.53 -8.38 -21.12
C SER A 121 23.56 -8.20 -19.60
N ILE A 122 22.41 -8.26 -18.95
CA ILE A 122 22.34 -8.56 -17.52
C ILE A 122 22.21 -10.07 -17.44
N SER A 123 23.31 -10.77 -17.15
CA SER A 123 23.22 -12.17 -16.71
C SER A 123 22.19 -12.23 -15.57
N PRO A 124 21.17 -13.09 -15.66
CA PRO A 124 20.10 -13.20 -14.66
C PRO A 124 20.63 -13.93 -13.43
N GLU A 125 21.62 -13.33 -12.76
CA GLU A 125 21.87 -13.67 -11.38
C GLU A 125 20.86 -12.90 -10.55
N LYS A 126 20.10 -13.64 -9.74
CA LYS A 126 19.09 -13.25 -8.76
C LYS A 126 19.58 -12.18 -7.77
N ARG A 127 19.95 -11.00 -8.27
CA ARG A 127 20.56 -9.93 -7.49
C ARG A 127 19.57 -8.78 -7.41
N ASN A 128 19.53 -8.18 -6.24
CA ASN A 128 18.74 -7.00 -5.99
C ASN A 128 19.29 -5.83 -6.81
N LEU A 129 18.40 -5.10 -7.46
CA LEU A 129 18.70 -3.87 -8.18
C LEU A 129 18.57 -2.69 -7.22
N SER A 130 19.59 -1.85 -7.13
CA SER A 130 19.53 -0.58 -6.42
C SER A 130 19.36 0.57 -7.40
N VAL A 131 18.32 1.38 -7.23
CA VAL A 131 18.08 2.61 -8.00
C VAL A 131 18.23 3.79 -7.06
N GLU A 132 19.05 4.78 -7.41
CA GLU A 132 19.17 6.04 -6.68
C GLU A 132 18.55 7.16 -7.48
N ILE A 133 17.72 7.98 -6.82
CA ILE A 133 16.96 9.07 -7.44
C ILE A 133 17.15 10.32 -6.59
N ASP A 134 17.54 11.43 -7.22
CA ASP A 134 17.48 12.75 -6.58
C ASP A 134 16.01 13.20 -6.59
N ALA A 135 15.39 13.19 -5.41
CA ALA A 135 13.98 13.49 -5.22
C ALA A 135 13.81 14.89 -4.58
N PRO A 136 13.06 15.80 -5.23
CA PRO A 136 12.71 17.07 -4.63
C PRO A 136 11.87 16.90 -3.38
N LEU A 137 12.01 17.81 -2.42
CA LEU A 137 11.17 17.88 -1.22
C LEU A 137 9.91 18.70 -1.52
N ASP A 138 8.77 18.24 -1.00
CA ASP A 138 7.53 19.02 -0.99
C ASP A 138 7.56 20.01 0.19
N LEU A 139 8.06 21.20 -0.10
CA LEU A 139 8.18 22.31 0.85
C LEU A 139 6.94 23.21 0.87
N SER A 140 5.87 22.86 0.15
CA SER A 140 4.65 23.69 0.04
C SER A 140 3.94 23.92 1.38
N ARG A 141 4.20 23.05 2.36
CA ARG A 141 3.64 23.12 3.72
C ARG A 141 4.46 24.00 4.67
N LEU A 142 5.63 24.46 4.25
CA LEU A 142 6.44 25.40 5.02
C LEU A 142 5.85 26.80 4.87
N ASP A 143 5.81 27.54 5.97
CA ASP A 143 5.50 28.97 5.90
C ASP A 143 6.70 29.77 5.39
N HIS A 144 6.48 31.05 5.10
CA HIS A 144 7.50 31.97 4.60
C HIS A 144 8.56 32.36 5.65
N HIS A 145 8.43 31.87 6.88
CA HIS A 145 9.36 32.12 7.98
C HIS A 145 10.19 30.89 8.36
N THR A 146 9.89 29.74 7.75
CA THR A 146 10.61 28.50 7.95
C THR A 146 11.63 28.30 6.83
N ARG A 147 12.85 27.96 7.20
CA ARG A 147 13.97 27.73 6.29
C ARG A 147 14.45 26.30 6.41
N CYS A 148 15.03 25.82 5.32
CA CYS A 148 15.55 24.49 5.14
C CYS A 148 16.92 24.59 4.44
N ASP A 149 17.85 23.70 4.76
CA ASP A 149 19.21 23.72 4.22
C ASP A 149 19.36 23.02 2.85
N ARG A 150 18.34 22.27 2.41
CA ARG A 150 18.28 21.60 1.10
C ARG A 150 16.85 21.44 0.61
N ASP A 151 16.68 21.34 -0.69
CA ASP A 151 15.40 21.16 -1.37
C ASP A 151 15.28 19.80 -2.08
N GLN A 152 16.32 18.98 -2.00
CA GLN A 152 16.37 17.63 -2.59
C GLN A 152 17.08 16.64 -1.68
N VAL A 153 16.76 15.36 -1.86
CA VAL A 153 17.37 14.23 -1.15
C VAL A 153 17.58 13.05 -2.07
N LYS A 154 18.50 12.16 -1.72
CA LYS A 154 18.69 10.90 -2.43
C LYS A 154 17.74 9.84 -1.90
N VAL A 155 16.90 9.30 -2.77
CA VAL A 155 16.07 8.14 -2.46
C VAL A 155 16.69 6.92 -3.12
N ARG A 156 17.08 5.95 -2.30
CA ARG A 156 17.59 4.66 -2.75
C ARG A 156 16.49 3.62 -2.63
N LEU A 157 16.11 3.06 -3.77
CA LEU A 157 15.16 1.97 -3.92
C LEU A 157 15.92 0.67 -4.13
N VAL A 158 15.54 -0.39 -3.42
CA VAL A 158 16.04 -1.74 -3.65
C VAL A 158 14.90 -2.57 -4.20
N LEU A 159 15.11 -3.16 -5.37
CA LEU A 159 14.15 -3.95 -6.12
C LEU A 159 14.67 -5.38 -6.24
N SER A 160 13.82 -6.38 -6.03
CA SER A 160 14.14 -7.78 -6.32
C SER A 160 13.38 -8.23 -7.57
N PRO A 161 13.97 -9.04 -8.45
CA PRO A 161 13.26 -9.59 -9.59
C PRO A 161 12.07 -10.44 -9.12
N SER A 162 10.92 -10.27 -9.79
CA SER A 162 9.77 -11.14 -9.61
C SER A 162 9.94 -12.37 -10.50
N VAL A 163 9.82 -13.56 -9.94
CA VAL A 163 9.86 -14.83 -10.68
C VAL A 163 8.56 -15.58 -10.49
N GLU A 164 8.23 -16.43 -11.47
CA GLU A 164 7.07 -17.30 -11.42
C GLU A 164 7.48 -18.76 -11.21
N LYS A 165 6.73 -19.48 -10.38
CA LYS A 165 6.90 -20.92 -10.17
C LYS A 165 5.54 -21.60 -10.17
N THR A 166 5.45 -22.68 -10.94
CA THR A 166 4.25 -23.51 -11.01
C THR A 166 4.46 -24.76 -10.16
N PHE A 167 3.51 -24.98 -9.25
CA PHE A 167 3.40 -26.13 -8.39
C PHE A 167 2.30 -27.02 -8.94
N SER A 168 2.67 -28.19 -9.44
CA SER A 168 1.75 -29.13 -10.08
C SER A 168 1.33 -30.22 -9.11
N SER A 169 0.10 -30.74 -9.28
CA SER A 169 -0.41 -31.89 -8.52
C SER A 169 -0.41 -31.71 -6.99
N LEU A 170 -0.70 -30.50 -6.50
CA LEU A 170 -0.82 -30.25 -5.07
C LEU A 170 -2.06 -30.97 -4.51
N PRO A 171 -1.92 -31.80 -3.47
CA PRO A 171 -3.04 -32.53 -2.88
C PRO A 171 -3.98 -31.57 -2.12
N VAL A 172 -5.26 -31.58 -2.47
CA VAL A 172 -6.28 -30.74 -1.84
C VAL A 172 -6.86 -31.42 -0.61
N ARG A 173 -6.83 -30.72 0.53
CA ARG A 173 -7.36 -31.22 1.81
C ARG A 173 -8.82 -30.81 2.00
N PHE A 174 -9.69 -31.78 2.21
CA PHE A 174 -11.10 -31.54 2.52
C PHE A 174 -11.31 -31.53 4.03
N LEU A 175 -11.52 -30.34 4.58
CA LEU A 175 -11.68 -30.10 6.02
C LEU A 175 -13.15 -30.19 6.43
N ASN A 176 -13.39 -30.47 7.71
CA ASN A 176 -14.71 -30.46 8.34
C ASN A 176 -15.76 -31.30 7.60
N ARG A 177 -15.40 -32.55 7.29
CA ARG A 177 -16.29 -33.49 6.61
C ARG A 177 -17.59 -33.67 7.42
N PRO A 178 -18.77 -33.48 6.81
CA PRO A 178 -20.03 -33.69 7.50
C PRO A 178 -20.16 -35.12 8.03
N PRO A 179 -20.62 -35.33 9.28
CA PRO A 179 -20.76 -36.67 9.86
C PRO A 179 -21.83 -37.48 9.11
N GLY A 180 -21.57 -38.78 8.93
CA GLY A 180 -22.50 -39.70 8.26
C GLY A 180 -22.58 -39.55 6.73
N LEU A 181 -21.76 -38.68 6.13
CA LEU A 181 -21.66 -38.51 4.68
C LEU A 181 -20.28 -38.94 4.17
N GLU A 182 -20.26 -39.58 3.00
CA GLU A 182 -19.06 -39.83 2.21
C GLU A 182 -18.85 -38.70 1.21
N VAL A 183 -17.58 -38.36 0.98
CA VAL A 183 -17.18 -37.23 0.11
C VAL A 183 -16.56 -37.80 -1.16
N GLY A 184 -17.27 -37.70 -2.27
CA GLY A 184 -16.76 -37.91 -3.62
C GLY A 184 -16.33 -36.58 -4.25
N VAL A 185 -15.20 -36.58 -4.95
CA VAL A 185 -14.68 -35.39 -5.63
C VAL A 185 -14.18 -35.75 -7.02
N ASP A 186 -14.35 -34.82 -7.96
CA ASP A 186 -13.93 -34.97 -9.36
C ASP A 186 -12.42 -34.87 -9.54
N SER A 187 -11.75 -34.04 -8.75
CA SER A 187 -10.29 -33.96 -8.66
C SER A 187 -9.84 -33.85 -7.20
N LYS A 188 -8.63 -34.37 -6.92
CA LYS A 188 -7.94 -34.23 -5.63
C LYS A 188 -6.66 -33.42 -5.75
N GLU A 189 -6.36 -32.93 -6.94
CA GLU A 189 -5.12 -32.25 -7.28
C GLU A 189 -5.40 -30.85 -7.79
N LEU A 190 -4.49 -29.93 -7.47
CA LEU A 190 -4.52 -28.52 -7.84
C LEU A 190 -3.15 -28.11 -8.39
N THR A 191 -3.14 -27.42 -9.52
CA THR A 191 -1.95 -26.72 -10.02
C THR A 191 -2.04 -25.25 -9.67
N VAL A 192 -0.99 -24.68 -9.07
CA VAL A 192 -0.93 -23.27 -8.66
C VAL A 192 0.31 -22.62 -9.25
N THR A 193 0.16 -21.45 -9.85
CA THR A 193 1.25 -20.59 -10.30
C THR A 193 1.37 -19.39 -9.38
N LEU A 194 2.53 -19.23 -8.76
CA LEU A 194 2.85 -18.14 -7.85
C LEU A 194 3.85 -17.19 -8.50
N ALA A 195 3.72 -15.90 -8.22
CA ALA A 195 4.70 -14.87 -8.59
C ALA A 195 5.12 -14.06 -7.37
N GLY A 196 6.43 -13.85 -7.21
CA GLY A 196 6.99 -13.17 -6.06
C GLY A 196 8.51 -13.02 -6.13
N PRO A 197 9.17 -12.52 -5.07
CA PRO A 197 10.63 -12.37 -5.03
C PRO A 197 11.29 -13.74 -5.18
N ALA A 198 12.35 -13.82 -5.99
CA ALA A 198 13.06 -15.07 -6.26
C ALA A 198 13.44 -15.85 -4.99
N GLU A 199 13.99 -15.14 -3.99
CA GLU A 199 14.40 -15.73 -2.71
C GLU A 199 13.24 -16.44 -1.99
N ILE A 200 12.03 -15.85 -2.05
CA ILE A 200 10.84 -16.42 -1.41
C ILE A 200 10.33 -17.58 -2.26
N ILE A 201 10.08 -17.37 -3.55
CA ILE A 201 9.49 -18.38 -4.45
C ILE A 201 10.33 -19.66 -4.51
N GLU A 202 11.64 -19.54 -4.46
CA GLU A 202 12.55 -20.70 -4.45
C GLU A 202 12.50 -21.48 -3.14
N SER A 203 12.27 -20.80 -2.02
CA SER A 203 12.12 -21.42 -0.70
C SER A 203 10.76 -22.09 -0.50
N VAL A 204 9.72 -21.68 -1.27
CA VAL A 204 8.38 -22.27 -1.17
C VAL A 204 8.40 -23.72 -1.67
N SER A 205 7.92 -24.60 -0.80
CA SER A 205 7.71 -26.02 -1.02
C SER A 205 6.21 -26.36 -1.14
N ASP A 206 5.91 -27.55 -1.68
CA ASP A 206 4.53 -28.02 -1.83
C ASP A 206 3.77 -28.09 -0.49
N SER A 207 4.47 -28.36 0.62
CA SER A 207 3.89 -28.41 1.96
C SER A 207 3.45 -27.06 2.50
N ASP A 208 4.06 -25.96 2.03
CA ASP A 208 3.71 -24.61 2.47
C ASP A 208 2.37 -24.14 1.88
N LEU A 209 1.99 -24.69 0.73
CA LEU A 209 0.77 -24.31 0.01
C LEU A 209 -0.47 -25.08 0.47
N ALA A 210 -0.32 -26.32 0.95
CA ALA A 210 -1.38 -27.17 1.52
C ALA A 210 -2.84 -26.73 1.24
N PRO A 211 -3.28 -26.72 -0.03
CA PRO A 211 -4.57 -26.14 -0.41
C PRO A 211 -5.71 -26.92 0.24
N PHE A 212 -6.77 -26.22 0.61
CA PHE A 212 -7.88 -26.84 1.32
C PHE A 212 -9.24 -26.36 0.87
N VAL A 213 -10.25 -27.20 1.11
CA VAL A 213 -11.66 -26.88 0.90
C VAL A 213 -12.39 -27.13 2.20
N ASP A 214 -13.07 -26.11 2.70
CA ASP A 214 -13.89 -26.23 3.90
C ASP A 214 -15.29 -26.73 3.54
N LEU A 215 -15.66 -27.89 4.09
CA LEU A 215 -16.98 -28.49 3.88
C LEU A 215 -18.02 -28.09 4.93
N ARG A 216 -17.67 -27.25 5.92
CA ARG A 216 -18.62 -26.73 6.92
C ARG A 216 -19.88 -26.09 6.33
N PRO A 217 -19.89 -25.46 5.15
CA PRO A 217 -21.12 -24.88 4.61
C PRO A 217 -22.11 -25.91 4.06
N PHE A 218 -21.66 -27.12 3.72
CA PHE A 218 -22.50 -28.11 3.03
C PHE A 218 -23.22 -29.03 4.01
N ARG A 219 -24.52 -29.24 3.79
CA ARG A 219 -25.40 -30.05 4.64
C ARG A 219 -26.29 -30.93 3.77
N GLY A 220 -26.45 -32.19 4.18
CA GLY A 220 -27.23 -33.17 3.44
C GLY A 220 -26.46 -33.81 2.29
N GLY A 221 -27.06 -34.84 1.69
CA GLY A 221 -26.55 -35.44 0.46
C GLY A 221 -26.87 -34.55 -0.75
N GLY A 222 -25.97 -34.52 -1.74
CA GLY A 222 -26.13 -33.68 -2.92
C GLY A 222 -24.83 -33.43 -3.67
N VAL A 223 -24.92 -32.65 -4.74
CA VAL A 223 -23.77 -32.21 -5.54
C VAL A 223 -23.57 -30.71 -5.29
N TYR A 224 -22.34 -30.33 -4.97
CA TYR A 224 -21.94 -28.97 -4.61
C TYR A 224 -20.72 -28.55 -5.42
N THR A 225 -20.48 -27.25 -5.47
CA THR A 225 -19.25 -26.66 -5.99
C THR A 225 -18.58 -25.91 -4.86
N ALA A 226 -17.28 -26.13 -4.67
CA ALA A 226 -16.49 -25.38 -3.71
C ALA A 226 -15.19 -24.87 -4.33
N THR A 227 -14.70 -23.76 -3.82
CA THR A 227 -13.42 -23.16 -4.23
C THR A 227 -12.33 -23.63 -3.28
N ALA A 228 -11.18 -24.03 -3.81
CA ALA A 228 -10.02 -24.29 -2.97
C ALA A 228 -9.40 -22.97 -2.49
N GLU A 229 -9.14 -22.91 -1.19
CA GLU A 229 -8.39 -21.84 -0.56
C GLU A 229 -6.91 -22.23 -0.53
N ILE A 230 -6.05 -21.28 -0.88
CA ILE A 230 -4.60 -21.39 -0.85
C ILE A 230 -4.10 -20.41 0.21
N PRO A 231 -3.32 -20.86 1.21
CA PRO A 231 -2.69 -19.99 2.20
C PRO A 231 -1.91 -18.86 1.51
N LEU A 232 -2.12 -17.63 1.99
CA LEU A 232 -1.40 -16.47 1.49
C LEU A 232 0.01 -16.45 2.06
N ILE A 233 1.00 -16.40 1.18
CA ILE A 233 2.40 -16.20 1.53
C ILE A 233 2.71 -14.71 1.38
N GLU A 234 3.35 -14.11 2.37
CA GLU A 234 3.68 -12.69 2.35
C GLU A 234 4.54 -12.34 1.13
N ARG A 235 4.22 -11.23 0.45
CA ARG A 235 4.92 -10.76 -0.76
C ARG A 235 4.86 -11.73 -1.95
N VAL A 236 3.98 -12.72 -1.93
CA VAL A 236 3.72 -13.62 -3.05
C VAL A 236 2.28 -13.45 -3.52
N SER A 237 2.08 -13.47 -4.84
CA SER A 237 0.77 -13.36 -5.49
C SER A 237 0.44 -14.65 -6.24
N ILE A 238 -0.84 -15.02 -6.24
CA ILE A 238 -1.33 -16.16 -7.01
C ILE A 238 -1.68 -15.66 -8.42
N ARG A 239 -0.94 -16.13 -9.43
CA ARG A 239 -1.19 -15.81 -10.85
C ARG A 239 -2.24 -16.71 -11.47
N GLY A 240 -2.26 -17.98 -11.06
CA GLY A 240 -3.18 -18.97 -11.59
C GLY A 240 -3.39 -20.13 -10.62
N ALA A 241 -4.59 -20.72 -10.67
CA ALA A 241 -4.92 -21.93 -9.91
C ALA A 241 -5.94 -22.76 -10.70
N GLN A 242 -5.60 -24.00 -11.03
CA GLN A 242 -6.43 -24.88 -11.85
C GLN A 242 -6.47 -26.32 -11.30
N PRO A 243 -7.65 -26.91 -11.06
CA PRO A 243 -8.97 -26.26 -11.12
C PRO A 243 -9.20 -25.34 -9.92
N ARG A 244 -9.76 -24.15 -10.13
CA ARG A 244 -10.11 -23.24 -9.01
C ARG A 244 -11.30 -23.74 -8.19
N THR A 245 -12.21 -24.46 -8.83
CA THR A 245 -13.44 -24.98 -8.24
C THR A 245 -13.52 -26.49 -8.40
N PHE A 246 -13.98 -27.17 -7.35
CA PHE A 246 -14.12 -28.61 -7.26
C PHE A 246 -15.59 -28.99 -7.18
N LYS A 247 -15.98 -30.04 -7.91
CA LYS A 247 -17.32 -30.63 -7.81
C LYS A 247 -17.30 -31.69 -6.72
N ILE A 248 -18.10 -31.47 -5.68
CA ILE A 248 -18.17 -32.32 -4.50
C ILE A 248 -19.52 -33.02 -4.49
N THR A 249 -19.50 -34.34 -4.39
CA THR A 249 -20.68 -35.17 -4.21
C THR A 249 -20.69 -35.70 -2.78
N LEU A 250 -21.73 -35.38 -2.01
CA LEU A 250 -21.95 -35.91 -0.67
C LEU A 250 -23.01 -37.00 -0.72
N THR A 251 -22.68 -38.22 -0.29
CA THR A 251 -23.60 -39.36 -0.24
C THR A 251 -23.77 -39.86 1.19
N PRO A 252 -24.98 -40.23 1.63
CA PRO A 252 -25.16 -40.94 2.90
C PRO A 252 -24.26 -42.17 2.94
N ARG A 253 -23.46 -42.29 4.00
CA ARG A 253 -22.69 -43.50 4.24
C ARG A 253 -23.68 -44.64 4.41
N GLY A 254 -23.66 -45.60 3.49
CA GLY A 254 -24.54 -46.76 3.57
C GLY A 254 -24.38 -47.40 4.94
N ARG A 255 -25.50 -47.62 5.65
CA ARG A 255 -25.48 -48.57 6.76
C ARG A 255 -25.11 -49.90 6.12
N ASP A 256 -23.94 -50.44 6.46
CA ASP A 256 -23.57 -51.78 6.08
C ASP A 256 -24.74 -52.70 6.42
N SER A 257 -25.24 -53.34 5.38
CA SER A 257 -26.28 -54.36 5.43
C SER A 257 -25.70 -55.63 6.10
N GLU A 258 -25.34 -55.57 7.37
CA GLU A 258 -24.98 -56.73 8.18
C GLU A 258 -26.00 -56.91 9.31
N SER A 259 -27.17 -57.43 8.93
CA SER A 259 -28.03 -58.19 9.83
C SER A 259 -28.98 -59.03 9.00
N ASN A 260 -28.47 -60.15 8.48
CA ASN A 260 -29.30 -61.28 8.07
C ASN A 260 -28.42 -62.54 7.94
N ALA A 261 -28.46 -63.39 8.97
CA ALA A 261 -28.55 -64.84 8.87
C ALA A 261 -28.44 -65.47 10.27
N ASP A 262 -29.49 -65.33 11.08
CA ASP A 262 -29.76 -66.31 12.14
C ASP A 262 -31.05 -67.03 11.74
N THR A 263 -30.90 -67.97 10.81
CA THR A 263 -31.94 -68.94 10.47
C THR A 263 -31.77 -70.12 11.42
N PRO A 264 -32.73 -70.40 12.33
CA PRO A 264 -32.62 -71.56 13.19
C PRO A 264 -32.75 -72.82 12.32
N VAL A 265 -31.72 -73.67 12.36
CA VAL A 265 -31.72 -75.01 11.76
C VAL A 265 -32.77 -75.87 12.50
N PRO A 266 -33.71 -76.55 11.81
CA PRO A 266 -34.61 -77.49 12.47
C PRO A 266 -33.83 -78.74 12.88
N LEU A 267 -33.87 -79.10 14.17
CA LEU A 267 -33.35 -80.38 14.65
C LEU A 267 -34.17 -81.53 14.07
N ALA A 268 -33.49 -82.44 13.36
CA ALA A 268 -34.04 -83.72 12.94
C ALA A 268 -34.31 -84.65 14.16
N PRO A 269 -35.32 -85.53 14.09
CA PRO A 269 -35.63 -86.46 15.17
C PRO A 269 -34.59 -87.57 15.28
N LYS A 270 -34.13 -87.84 16.50
CA LYS A 270 -33.30 -89.01 16.82
C LYS A 270 -34.17 -90.27 16.80
N THR A 271 -33.79 -91.22 15.95
CA THR A 271 -34.25 -92.61 16.02
C THR A 271 -33.38 -93.38 17.04
N GLU A 272 -34.04 -94.18 17.87
CA GLU A 272 -33.51 -95.14 18.84
C GLU A 272 -32.61 -96.22 18.19
N PRO A 273 -31.86 -96.98 19.00
CA PRO A 273 -32.39 -98.25 19.50
C PRO A 273 -32.45 -98.40 21.02
#